data_AF-A0A453JJP1-F1
#
_entry.id   AF-A0A453JJP1-F1
#
_cell.length_a   1.000
_cell.length_b   1.000
_cell.length_c   1.000
_cell.angle_alpha   90.00
_cell.angle_beta   90.00
_cell.angle_gamma   90.00
#
_symmetry.space_group_name_H-M   'P 1'
#
loop_
_entity.id
_entity.type
_entity.pdbx_description
1 polymer ?
#
loop_
_entity_poly.entity_id
_entity_poly.type
_entity_poly.pdbx_seq_one_letter_code
_entity_poly.pdbx_strand_id
1 'polypeptide(L)'
;MGADEAAPGGGGGIRVLLRRKQVDSDRARAAGGQQLAKELSITQLIAIGVGSTVGAGVYVLVGTVAREHSGPALTLSFLIAGIAAALSAFCYAELASRCPSAGSAYHYSYICVGEGVAWLIGWALILEYTIGGSAVARGISPNLALFFGGPNSLPWILARHELPWLDVVVDPCAAALVFLVTALLCVGIKESTFVQGIVTVLNCCVMLFVIIAGTYIGFQTGWVGYKVSGGFLPYGVNGMLAGSATVFFAYIGFDSVASTAEEVRNPQRDLPLGIATSLTICCSLYMLVSVVIVGLVPYFAMDPDTPISSAFARHGMQWAMYLVTSGAVLALCSTLMGSLLPQPRILMAMARDGLLPSFFSDVSEKTQVPVKSTIITGICAASLAFFMDVSQLAGMVSVGTLLAFTIVAVSILILRYVPPDEVPLPSSLQTSFRLSQECDEEKVGSPLGDGNHEQGTSEIKDVIVVESINDPLIEKQLYANKLDELNRRKTAARSIASVCVGVLILTASASVTFLPFLVMCLFCVFGGLLLLAGLGMLSWIDQDDGRHSFGHSGGTLASQHFHASLRTRLLVT
;
A
#
# COMPACT_ATOMS: atom_id res chain seq x y z
N MET A 1 24.74 -15.66 39.18
CA MET A 1 24.89 -15.33 40.61
C MET A 1 25.34 -13.87 40.64
N GLY A 2 24.52 -12.99 41.26
CA GLY A 2 24.60 -11.51 41.20
C GLY A 2 23.79 -10.95 40.03
N ALA A 3 22.48 -10.63 40.11
CA ALA A 3 21.71 -9.81 41.06
C ALA A 3 22.15 -8.34 41.05
N ASP A 4 21.50 -7.56 40.18
CA ASP A 4 21.21 -6.15 40.43
C ASP A 4 19.74 -5.93 40.06
N GLU A 5 18.91 -5.93 41.10
CA GLU A 5 17.46 -5.86 41.06
C GLU A 5 17.06 -4.39 41.28
N ALA A 6 16.89 -3.65 40.17
CA ALA A 6 16.29 -2.32 40.19
C ALA A 6 14.82 -2.42 39.77
N ALA A 7 13.92 -1.99 40.66
CA ALA A 7 12.48 -2.04 40.53
C ALA A 7 11.93 -1.49 39.19
N PRO A 8 10.82 -2.04 38.65
CA PRO A 8 10.26 -1.61 37.38
C PRO A 8 9.47 -0.31 37.58
N GLY A 9 10.06 0.82 37.21
CA GLY A 9 9.30 2.03 36.95
C GLY A 9 8.35 1.80 35.78
N GLY A 10 7.06 2.06 35.98
CA GLY A 10 5.95 1.85 35.04
C GLY A 10 6.00 2.61 33.69
N GLY A 11 7.17 3.09 33.27
CA GLY A 11 7.42 3.69 31.96
C GLY A 11 8.03 2.74 30.91
N GLY A 12 8.33 1.48 31.28
CA GLY A 12 8.97 0.50 30.39
C GLY A 12 8.09 0.07 29.21
N GLY A 13 6.79 -0.16 29.44
CA GLY A 13 5.88 -0.64 28.39
C GLY A 13 5.70 0.35 27.23
N ILE A 14 5.58 1.65 27.52
CA ILE A 14 5.39 2.69 26.49
C ILE A 14 6.66 2.90 25.68
N ARG A 15 7.85 2.78 26.30
CA ARG A 15 9.13 2.84 25.57
C ARG A 15 9.33 1.67 24.61
N VAL A 16 8.86 0.47 24.97
CA VAL A 16 8.89 -0.69 24.07
C VAL A 16 7.99 -0.47 22.86
N LEU A 17 6.78 0.07 23.06
CA LEU A 17 5.84 0.39 21.96
C LEU A 17 6.33 1.49 20.99
N LEU A 18 7.27 2.32 21.43
CA LEU A 18 7.84 3.42 20.63
C LEU A 18 9.17 3.05 19.95
N ARG A 19 9.67 1.82 20.14
CA ARG A 19 10.92 1.38 19.52
C ARG A 19 10.78 1.42 18.00
N ARG A 20 11.75 2.02 17.30
CA ARG A 20 11.80 2.07 15.84
C ARG A 20 12.78 1.05 15.32
N LYS A 21 12.56 0.57 14.10
CA LYS A 21 13.49 -0.33 13.42
C LYS A 21 14.56 0.49 12.71
N GLN A 22 15.82 0.14 12.93
CA GLN A 22 16.93 0.74 12.19
C GLN A 22 16.86 0.36 10.71
N VAL A 23 17.10 1.33 9.83
CA VAL A 23 17.19 1.09 8.38
C VAL A 23 18.53 0.41 8.10
N ASP A 24 18.51 -0.92 8.07
CA ASP A 24 19.69 -1.73 7.81
C ASP A 24 20.23 -1.49 6.39
N SER A 25 21.26 -0.66 6.29
CA SER A 25 22.09 -0.53 5.09
C SER A 25 23.43 -1.19 5.36
N ASP A 26 23.48 -2.52 5.32
CA ASP A 26 24.69 -3.37 5.24
C ASP A 26 25.00 -4.30 6.44
N ARG A 27 24.52 -4.06 7.67
CA ARG A 27 24.79 -4.97 8.81
C ARG A 27 23.98 -6.26 8.82
N ALA A 28 22.67 -6.22 8.53
CA ALA A 28 21.88 -7.43 8.31
C ALA A 28 22.31 -8.22 7.05
N ARG A 29 22.98 -7.55 6.11
CA ARG A 29 23.55 -8.15 4.88
C ARG A 29 24.69 -9.12 5.18
N ALA A 30 25.40 -8.91 6.30
CA ALA A 30 26.48 -9.76 6.79
C ALA A 30 26.00 -10.89 7.71
N ALA A 31 24.79 -10.80 8.26
CA ALA A 31 24.26 -11.72 9.27
C ALA A 31 23.32 -12.78 8.67
N GLY A 32 23.79 -13.56 7.69
CA GLY A 32 23.32 -14.92 7.36
C GLY A 32 21.83 -15.23 7.15
N GLY A 33 20.92 -14.24 7.13
CA GLY A 33 19.49 -14.47 6.94
C GLY A 33 19.19 -14.95 5.52
N GLN A 34 18.34 -15.96 5.37
CA GLN A 34 17.86 -16.43 4.06
C GLN A 34 17.27 -15.26 3.26
N GLN A 35 18.01 -14.81 2.24
CA GLN A 35 17.61 -13.74 1.32
C GLN A 35 16.80 -14.33 0.16
N LEU A 36 15.71 -13.64 -0.20
CA LEU A 36 14.93 -13.95 -1.38
C LEU A 36 15.73 -13.68 -2.66
N ALA A 37 15.49 -14.45 -3.72
CA ALA A 37 16.21 -14.32 -4.98
C ALA A 37 15.77 -13.06 -5.74
N LYS A 38 16.74 -12.23 -6.17
CA LYS A 38 16.50 -10.99 -6.94
C LYS A 38 16.28 -11.28 -8.42
N GLU A 39 15.09 -11.77 -8.76
CA GLU A 39 14.78 -12.20 -10.13
C GLU A 39 13.77 -11.30 -10.85
N LEU A 40 12.98 -10.47 -10.15
CA LEU A 40 11.87 -9.77 -10.74
C LEU A 40 12.28 -8.55 -11.60
N SER A 41 11.68 -8.47 -12.79
CA SER A 41 11.82 -7.34 -13.72
C SER A 41 10.64 -6.36 -13.63
N ILE A 42 10.82 -5.14 -14.16
CA ILE A 42 9.76 -4.11 -14.24
C ILE A 42 8.47 -4.64 -14.89
N THR A 43 8.59 -5.41 -15.96
CA THR A 43 7.43 -5.96 -16.68
C THR A 43 6.63 -6.94 -15.81
N GLN A 44 7.33 -7.76 -15.02
CA GLN A 44 6.70 -8.66 -14.06
C GLN A 44 6.05 -7.88 -12.91
N LEU A 45 6.68 -6.79 -12.43
CA LEU A 45 6.08 -5.92 -11.41
C LEU A 45 4.78 -5.28 -11.89
N ILE A 46 4.75 -4.77 -13.12
CA ILE A 46 3.53 -4.21 -13.72
C ILE A 46 2.48 -5.31 -13.84
N ALA A 47 2.86 -6.51 -14.29
CA ALA A 47 1.92 -7.60 -14.44
C ALA A 47 1.38 -8.13 -13.10
N ILE A 48 2.18 -8.13 -12.04
CA ILE A 48 1.77 -8.44 -10.67
C ILE A 48 0.80 -7.36 -10.19
N GLY A 49 1.16 -6.08 -10.30
CA GLY A 49 0.33 -4.97 -9.86
C GLY A 49 -1.01 -4.90 -10.59
N VAL A 50 -1.03 -5.06 -11.91
CA VAL A 50 -2.28 -5.09 -12.68
C VAL A 50 -3.06 -6.38 -12.40
N GLY A 51 -2.39 -7.52 -12.28
CA GLY A 51 -3.04 -8.81 -12.02
C GLY A 51 -3.66 -8.94 -10.62
N SER A 52 -3.07 -8.26 -9.63
CA SER A 52 -3.56 -8.19 -8.25
C SER A 52 -4.62 -7.10 -8.06
N THR A 53 -4.66 -6.10 -8.93
CA THR A 53 -5.67 -5.03 -8.85
C THR A 53 -6.92 -5.41 -9.67
N VAL A 54 -6.74 -5.86 -10.92
CA VAL A 54 -7.83 -6.19 -11.85
C VAL A 54 -8.47 -7.54 -11.53
N GLY A 55 -9.52 -7.50 -10.70
CA GLY A 55 -10.30 -8.68 -10.33
C GLY A 55 -11.74 -8.36 -9.93
N ALA A 56 -12.12 -8.76 -8.72
CA ALA A 56 -13.50 -8.73 -8.24
C ALA A 56 -14.10 -7.32 -8.19
N GLY A 57 -13.28 -6.30 -7.99
CA GLY A 57 -13.74 -4.92 -8.01
C GLY A 57 -14.37 -4.49 -9.33
N VAL A 58 -13.80 -4.86 -10.48
CA VAL A 58 -14.36 -4.49 -11.80
C VAL A 58 -15.35 -5.52 -12.32
N TYR A 59 -15.11 -6.83 -12.11
CA TYR A 59 -15.95 -7.87 -12.68
C TYR A 59 -17.24 -8.12 -11.89
N VAL A 60 -17.25 -7.87 -10.59
CA VAL A 60 -18.39 -8.14 -9.69
C VAL A 60 -18.94 -6.84 -9.13
N LEU A 61 -18.11 -6.08 -8.43
CA LEU A 61 -18.56 -4.94 -7.61
C LEU A 61 -19.16 -3.78 -8.43
N VAL A 62 -18.77 -3.64 -9.70
CA VAL A 62 -19.39 -2.70 -10.66
C VAL A 62 -20.91 -2.91 -10.73
N GLY A 63 -21.38 -4.15 -10.72
CA GLY A 63 -22.80 -4.49 -10.83
C GLY A 63 -23.59 -4.08 -9.59
N THR A 64 -23.13 -4.53 -8.43
CA THR A 64 -23.74 -4.19 -7.12
C THR A 64 -23.73 -2.68 -6.89
N VAL A 65 -22.60 -1.99 -7.10
CA VAL A 65 -22.48 -0.56 -6.81
C VAL A 65 -23.26 0.29 -7.81
N ALA A 66 -23.26 -0.05 -9.10
CA ALA A 66 -24.12 0.64 -10.07
C ALA A 66 -25.59 0.51 -9.69
N ARG A 67 -26.02 -0.71 -9.33
CA ARG A 67 -27.42 -1.00 -9.04
C ARG A 67 -27.90 -0.38 -7.73
N GLU A 68 -27.08 -0.37 -6.69
CA GLU A 68 -27.54 -0.06 -5.32
C GLU A 68 -27.09 1.30 -4.79
N HIS A 69 -26.01 1.89 -5.35
CA HIS A 69 -25.39 3.08 -4.77
C HIS A 69 -25.22 4.24 -5.74
N SER A 70 -24.60 4.03 -6.90
CA SER A 70 -24.12 5.13 -7.75
C SER A 70 -24.97 5.35 -9.01
N GLY A 71 -25.65 4.33 -9.50
CA GLY A 71 -26.36 4.41 -10.77
C GLY A 71 -25.41 4.81 -11.91
N PRO A 72 -25.85 5.71 -12.82
CA PRO A 72 -25.01 6.17 -13.91
C PRO A 72 -23.75 6.94 -13.50
N ALA A 73 -23.69 7.45 -12.27
CA ALA A 73 -22.56 8.17 -11.72
C ALA A 73 -21.40 7.26 -11.27
N LEU A 74 -21.47 5.94 -11.49
CA LEU A 74 -20.41 4.99 -11.15
C LEU A 74 -19.02 5.43 -11.66
N THR A 75 -18.93 6.01 -12.85
CA THR A 75 -17.66 6.50 -13.40
C THR A 75 -17.03 7.60 -12.53
N LEU A 76 -17.85 8.49 -11.94
CA LEU A 76 -17.36 9.51 -11.02
C LEU A 76 -16.91 8.87 -9.70
N SER A 77 -17.62 7.86 -9.21
CA SER A 77 -17.21 7.09 -8.04
C SER A 77 -15.85 6.41 -8.25
N PHE A 78 -15.61 5.81 -9.42
CA PHE A 78 -14.28 5.28 -9.77
C PHE A 78 -13.22 6.37 -9.87
N LEU A 79 -13.55 7.53 -10.45
CA LEU A 79 -12.60 8.64 -10.55
C LEU A 79 -12.15 9.13 -9.16
N ILE A 80 -13.09 9.32 -8.23
CA ILE A 80 -12.79 9.76 -6.85
C ILE A 80 -11.93 8.70 -6.13
N ALA A 81 -12.32 7.43 -6.21
CA ALA A 81 -11.56 6.33 -5.65
C ALA A 81 -10.15 6.22 -6.26
N GLY A 82 -10.04 6.40 -7.57
CA GLY A 82 -8.77 6.36 -8.31
C GLY A 82 -7.84 7.50 -7.94
N ILE A 83 -8.35 8.71 -7.69
CA ILE A 83 -7.54 9.83 -7.18
C ILE A 83 -7.00 9.51 -5.78
N ALA A 84 -7.84 8.98 -4.89
CA ALA A 84 -7.41 8.59 -3.54
C ALA A 84 -6.35 7.47 -3.58
N ALA A 85 -6.54 6.48 -4.46
CA ALA A 85 -5.56 5.42 -4.71
C ALA A 85 -4.26 5.97 -5.30
N ALA A 86 -4.32 6.94 -6.23
CA ALA A 86 -3.13 7.55 -6.84
C ALA A 86 -2.28 8.32 -5.84
N LEU A 87 -2.90 9.11 -4.97
CA LEU A 87 -2.20 9.79 -3.89
C LEU A 87 -1.51 8.80 -2.95
N SER A 88 -2.19 7.70 -2.62
CA SER A 88 -1.63 6.63 -1.79
C SER A 88 -0.49 5.91 -2.51
N ALA A 89 -0.64 5.58 -3.77
CA ALA A 89 0.37 4.90 -4.58
C ALA A 89 1.64 5.73 -4.74
N PHE A 90 1.54 7.05 -4.88
CA PHE A 90 2.72 7.92 -4.85
C PHE A 90 3.45 7.87 -3.52
N CYS A 91 2.71 7.77 -2.41
CA CYS A 91 3.32 7.58 -1.10
C CYS A 91 4.07 6.23 -1.03
N TYR A 92 3.41 5.14 -1.44
CA TYR A 92 4.05 3.83 -1.50
C TYR A 92 5.28 3.80 -2.40
N ALA A 93 5.23 4.44 -3.57
CA ALA A 93 6.34 4.53 -4.51
C ALA A 93 7.57 5.24 -3.89
N GLU A 94 7.36 6.32 -3.15
CA GLU A 94 8.43 7.04 -2.46
C GLU A 94 9.03 6.22 -1.31
N LEU A 95 8.20 5.57 -0.48
CA LEU A 95 8.71 4.74 0.63
C LEU A 95 9.39 3.46 0.15
N ALA A 96 8.82 2.81 -0.86
CA ALA A 96 9.37 1.58 -1.44
C ALA A 96 10.74 1.82 -2.10
N SER A 97 10.95 3.00 -2.70
CA SER A 97 12.25 3.36 -3.28
C SER A 97 13.29 3.74 -2.22
N ARG A 98 12.87 4.31 -1.08
CA ARG A 98 13.77 4.68 0.03
C ARG A 98 14.14 3.50 0.92
N CYS A 99 13.19 2.63 1.24
CA CYS A 99 13.34 1.51 2.18
C CYS A 99 12.84 0.21 1.52
N PRO A 100 13.59 -0.36 0.56
CA PRO A 100 13.17 -1.54 -0.17
C PRO A 100 13.21 -2.79 0.72
N SER A 101 12.04 -3.21 1.20
CA SER A 101 11.86 -4.33 2.15
C SER A 101 10.53 -5.04 1.88
N ALA A 102 10.46 -6.35 2.08
CA ALA A 102 9.27 -7.15 1.79
C ALA A 102 8.08 -6.87 2.73
N GLY A 103 8.29 -6.15 3.82
CA GLY A 103 7.26 -5.85 4.82
C GLY A 103 6.28 -4.72 4.46
N SER A 104 6.41 -4.06 3.31
CA SER A 104 5.50 -3.01 2.83
C SER A 104 5.12 -1.98 3.93
N ALA A 105 3.85 -1.65 4.11
CA ALA A 105 3.36 -0.66 5.08
C ALA A 105 3.68 -0.99 6.55
N TYR A 106 3.80 -2.28 6.92
CA TYR A 106 4.28 -2.67 8.25
C TYR A 106 5.72 -2.19 8.48
N HIS A 107 6.60 -2.41 7.50
CA HIS A 107 7.99 -1.99 7.62
C HIS A 107 8.14 -0.46 7.64
N TYR A 108 7.38 0.24 6.81
CA TYR A 108 7.41 1.71 6.77
C TYR A 108 6.95 2.33 8.09
N SER A 109 5.87 1.79 8.68
CA SER A 109 5.37 2.25 9.98
C SER A 109 6.32 1.91 11.13
N TYR A 110 7.04 0.79 11.07
CA TYR A 110 8.06 0.46 12.08
C TYR A 110 9.25 1.41 12.05
N ILE A 111 9.72 1.80 10.86
CA ILE A 111 10.83 2.75 10.72
C ILE A 111 10.39 4.16 11.17
N CYS A 112 9.21 4.61 10.75
CA CYS A 112 8.80 6.00 10.94
C CYS A 112 8.10 6.26 12.28
N VAL A 113 7.22 5.36 12.71
CA VAL A 113 6.32 5.60 13.84
C VAL A 113 6.82 4.88 15.09
N GLY A 114 6.92 3.55 15.02
CA GLY A 114 7.37 2.68 16.11
C GLY A 114 6.64 1.33 16.14
N GLU A 115 7.11 0.46 17.01
CA GLU A 115 6.74 -0.96 17.12
C GLU A 115 5.25 -1.19 17.36
N GLY A 116 4.60 -0.43 18.26
CA GLY A 116 3.19 -0.64 18.61
C GLY A 116 2.25 -0.35 17.44
N VAL A 117 2.50 0.74 16.70
CA VAL A 117 1.73 1.08 15.49
C VAL A 117 2.06 0.09 14.38
N ALA A 118 3.33 -0.27 14.21
CA ALA A 118 3.73 -1.28 13.24
C ALA A 118 3.01 -2.60 13.48
N TRP A 119 2.95 -3.10 14.72
CA TRP A 119 2.25 -4.33 15.08
C TRP A 119 0.76 -4.29 14.70
N LEU A 120 0.07 -3.18 14.99
CA LEU A 120 -1.34 -2.99 14.64
C LEU A 120 -1.53 -2.99 13.11
N ILE A 121 -0.65 -2.30 12.39
CA ILE A 121 -0.70 -2.24 10.91
C ILE A 121 -0.36 -3.58 10.29
N GLY A 122 0.58 -4.34 10.85
CA GLY A 122 0.90 -5.69 10.41
C GLY A 122 -0.31 -6.61 10.50
N TRP A 123 -1.03 -6.61 11.62
CA TRP A 123 -2.29 -7.35 11.76
C TRP A 123 -3.39 -6.84 10.83
N ALA A 124 -3.50 -5.52 10.65
CA ALA A 124 -4.46 -4.94 9.70
C ALA A 124 -4.20 -5.45 8.28
N LEU A 125 -2.95 -5.46 7.81
CA LEU A 125 -2.57 -5.99 6.50
C LEU A 125 -2.83 -7.50 6.38
N ILE A 126 -2.51 -8.28 7.40
CA ILE A 126 -2.79 -9.73 7.40
C ILE A 126 -4.29 -9.99 7.24
N LEU A 127 -5.13 -9.26 7.98
CA LEU A 127 -6.58 -9.36 7.88
C LEU A 127 -7.08 -8.85 6.53
N GLU A 128 -6.55 -7.72 6.04
CA GLU A 128 -6.87 -7.14 4.75
C GLU A 128 -6.66 -8.14 3.60
N TYR A 129 -5.48 -8.75 3.51
CA TYR A 129 -5.19 -9.75 2.48
C TYR A 129 -6.04 -11.02 2.64
N THR A 130 -6.34 -11.45 3.88
CA THR A 130 -7.20 -12.62 4.12
C THR A 130 -8.63 -12.35 3.65
N ILE A 131 -9.21 -11.23 4.08
CA ILE A 131 -10.59 -10.85 3.77
C ILE A 131 -10.70 -10.49 2.29
N GLY A 132 -9.68 -9.84 1.71
CA GLY A 132 -9.59 -9.50 0.29
C GLY A 132 -9.52 -10.75 -0.60
N GLY A 133 -8.65 -11.70 -0.27
CA GLY A 133 -8.60 -13.00 -0.96
C GLY A 133 -9.94 -13.75 -0.85
N SER A 134 -10.59 -13.71 0.31
CA SER A 134 -11.91 -14.32 0.51
C SER A 134 -13.00 -13.67 -0.35
N ALA A 135 -13.01 -12.34 -0.44
CA ALA A 135 -13.95 -11.58 -1.27
C ALA A 135 -13.80 -11.93 -2.75
N VAL A 136 -12.54 -12.00 -3.21
CA VAL A 136 -12.22 -12.35 -4.60
C VAL A 136 -12.64 -13.79 -4.90
N ALA A 137 -12.38 -14.74 -4.00
CA ALA A 137 -12.76 -16.13 -4.17
C ALA A 137 -14.28 -16.30 -4.32
N ARG A 138 -15.08 -15.58 -3.53
CA ARG A 138 -16.55 -15.58 -3.68
C ARG A 138 -17.05 -14.95 -4.97
N GLY A 139 -16.31 -14.00 -5.53
CA GLY A 139 -16.60 -13.45 -6.85
C GLY A 139 -16.42 -14.48 -7.98
N ILE A 140 -15.61 -15.54 -7.78
CA ILE A 140 -15.36 -16.56 -8.81
C ILE A 140 -16.57 -17.45 -9.01
N SER A 141 -17.25 -17.86 -7.94
CA SER A 141 -18.30 -18.88 -8.01
C SER A 141 -19.44 -18.53 -8.98
N PRO A 142 -20.02 -17.30 -9.01
CA PRO A 142 -21.06 -16.96 -9.99
C PRO A 142 -20.56 -16.95 -11.44
N ASN A 143 -19.33 -16.46 -11.67
CA ASN A 143 -18.72 -16.45 -13.00
C ASN A 143 -18.45 -17.88 -13.48
N LEU A 144 -18.00 -18.76 -12.59
CA LEU A 144 -17.78 -20.17 -12.90
C LEU A 144 -19.11 -20.90 -13.19
N ALA A 145 -20.16 -20.62 -12.41
CA ALA A 145 -21.50 -21.16 -12.64
C ALA A 145 -22.04 -20.76 -14.03
N LEU A 146 -21.89 -19.47 -14.39
CA LEU A 146 -22.30 -18.97 -15.70
C LEU A 146 -21.51 -19.64 -16.84
N PHE A 147 -20.22 -19.90 -16.63
CA PHE A 147 -19.37 -20.58 -17.61
C PHE A 147 -19.83 -22.01 -17.92
N PHE A 148 -20.30 -22.76 -16.91
CA PHE A 148 -20.81 -24.13 -17.08
C PHE A 148 -22.28 -24.22 -17.55
N GLY A 149 -22.88 -23.10 -17.95
CA GLY A 149 -24.25 -23.08 -18.50
C GLY A 149 -25.33 -22.66 -17.52
N GLY A 150 -24.96 -22.08 -16.38
CA GLY A 150 -25.88 -21.39 -15.46
C GLY A 150 -25.82 -21.86 -14.01
N PRO A 151 -26.57 -21.22 -13.10
CA PRO A 151 -26.53 -21.46 -11.66
C PRO A 151 -26.84 -22.91 -11.24
N ASN A 152 -27.54 -23.68 -12.06
CA ASN A 152 -27.92 -25.07 -11.77
C ASN A 152 -26.99 -26.12 -12.40
N SER A 153 -25.98 -25.71 -13.16
CA SER A 153 -25.08 -26.64 -13.86
C SER A 153 -23.86 -27.06 -13.03
N LEU A 154 -23.65 -26.44 -11.86
CA LEU A 154 -22.60 -26.85 -10.95
C LEU A 154 -23.02 -28.11 -10.17
N PRO A 155 -22.10 -29.06 -9.92
CA PRO A 155 -22.37 -30.20 -9.05
C PRO A 155 -22.90 -29.71 -7.69
N TRP A 156 -23.88 -30.42 -7.12
CA TRP A 156 -24.53 -30.02 -5.86
C TRP A 156 -23.51 -29.68 -4.75
N ILE A 157 -22.36 -30.36 -4.71
CA ILE A 157 -21.30 -30.18 -3.71
C ILE A 157 -20.61 -28.80 -3.81
N LEU A 158 -20.61 -28.17 -4.99
CA LEU A 158 -19.97 -26.88 -5.28
C LEU A 158 -20.99 -25.73 -5.41
N ALA A 159 -22.29 -26.04 -5.40
CA ALA A 159 -23.33 -25.02 -5.52
C ALA A 159 -23.41 -24.15 -4.25
N ARG A 160 -23.87 -22.91 -4.44
CA ARG A 160 -24.16 -21.97 -3.35
C ARG A 160 -25.39 -22.48 -2.57
N HIS A 161 -25.26 -22.60 -1.25
CA HIS A 161 -26.36 -23.04 -0.38
C HIS A 161 -26.78 -21.91 0.53
N GLU A 162 -28.06 -21.55 0.49
CA GLU A 162 -28.63 -20.66 1.49
C GLU A 162 -29.02 -21.52 2.70
N LEU A 163 -28.46 -21.22 3.87
CA LEU A 163 -28.88 -21.84 5.14
C LEU A 163 -29.99 -20.97 5.74
N PRO A 164 -31.28 -21.34 5.59
CA PRO A 164 -32.41 -20.48 5.99
C PRO A 164 -32.49 -20.21 7.51
N TRP A 165 -31.75 -20.97 8.32
CA TRP A 165 -31.71 -20.85 9.78
C TRP A 165 -30.75 -19.73 10.28
N LEU A 166 -29.80 -19.31 9.45
CA LEU A 166 -28.77 -18.32 9.79
C LEU A 166 -28.77 -17.10 8.86
N ASP A 167 -29.57 -17.09 7.80
CA ASP A 167 -29.53 -16.08 6.73
C ASP A 167 -28.12 -15.91 6.13
N VAL A 168 -27.37 -17.01 6.08
CA VAL A 168 -25.99 -17.06 5.58
C VAL A 168 -25.94 -17.88 4.30
N VAL A 169 -25.39 -17.26 3.26
CA VAL A 169 -25.14 -17.86 1.96
C VAL A 169 -23.78 -18.53 1.96
N VAL A 170 -23.77 -19.86 1.98
CA VAL A 170 -22.56 -20.68 2.04
C VAL A 170 -22.05 -21.01 0.64
N ASP A 171 -20.74 -20.83 0.41
CA ASP A 171 -20.09 -21.07 -0.88
C ASP A 171 -18.91 -22.07 -0.77
N PRO A 172 -19.16 -23.37 -0.97
CA PRO A 172 -18.11 -24.39 -0.93
C PRO A 172 -17.14 -24.31 -2.12
N CYS A 173 -17.58 -23.77 -3.27
CA CYS A 173 -16.72 -23.59 -4.44
C CYS A 173 -15.64 -22.52 -4.15
N ALA A 174 -16.00 -21.42 -3.53
CA ALA A 174 -15.06 -20.37 -3.13
C ALA A 174 -13.99 -20.91 -2.17
N ALA A 175 -14.38 -21.70 -1.16
CA ALA A 175 -13.43 -22.32 -0.23
C ALA A 175 -12.47 -23.30 -0.94
N ALA A 176 -12.99 -24.14 -1.84
CA ALA A 176 -12.16 -25.07 -2.62
C ALA A 176 -11.14 -24.34 -3.51
N LEU A 177 -11.54 -23.21 -4.12
CA LEU A 177 -10.65 -22.37 -4.92
C LEU A 177 -9.54 -21.72 -4.08
N VAL A 178 -9.85 -21.25 -2.86
CA VAL A 178 -8.82 -20.74 -1.94
C VAL A 178 -7.80 -21.82 -1.60
N PHE A 179 -8.24 -23.04 -1.30
CA PHE A 179 -7.32 -24.15 -1.04
C PHE A 179 -6.47 -24.50 -2.26
N LEU A 180 -7.05 -24.49 -3.46
CA LEU A 180 -6.31 -24.73 -4.70
C LEU A 180 -5.21 -23.68 -4.92
N VAL A 181 -5.53 -22.40 -4.75
CA VAL A 181 -4.55 -21.32 -4.89
C VAL A 181 -3.49 -21.36 -3.79
N THR A 182 -3.89 -21.71 -2.56
CA THR A 182 -2.96 -21.89 -1.43
C THR A 182 -1.98 -23.02 -1.72
N ALA A 183 -2.45 -24.15 -2.26
CA ALA A 183 -1.60 -25.26 -2.69
C ALA A 183 -0.65 -24.83 -3.81
N LEU A 184 -1.12 -24.05 -4.80
CA LEU A 184 -0.29 -23.52 -5.87
C LEU A 184 0.82 -22.60 -5.35
N LEU A 185 0.50 -21.71 -4.40
CA LEU A 185 1.46 -20.81 -3.77
C LEU A 185 2.52 -21.57 -2.94
N CYS A 186 2.20 -22.77 -2.46
CA CYS A 186 3.17 -23.64 -1.78
C CYS A 186 4.19 -24.28 -2.73
N VAL A 187 3.89 -24.43 -4.02
CA VAL A 187 4.79 -25.05 -5.02
C VAL A 187 5.95 -24.13 -5.39
N GLY A 188 5.75 -22.81 -5.44
CA GLY A 188 6.83 -21.85 -5.61
C GLY A 188 6.41 -20.52 -6.24
N ILE A 189 7.13 -19.44 -5.86
CA ILE A 189 6.83 -18.07 -6.29
C ILE A 189 7.17 -17.85 -7.78
N LYS A 190 8.26 -18.44 -8.28
CA LYS A 190 8.75 -18.21 -9.65
C LYS A 190 7.75 -18.65 -10.73
N GLU A 191 7.20 -19.84 -10.58
CA GLU A 191 6.17 -20.34 -11.48
C GLU A 191 4.86 -19.54 -11.31
N SER A 192 4.53 -19.16 -10.07
CA SER A 192 3.33 -18.39 -9.76
C SER A 192 3.34 -17.00 -10.42
N THR A 193 4.47 -16.27 -10.37
CA THR A 193 4.57 -14.94 -10.98
C THR A 193 4.58 -14.99 -12.51
N PHE A 194 5.12 -16.05 -13.11
CA PHE A 194 5.05 -16.25 -14.56
C PHE A 194 3.62 -16.52 -15.02
N VAL A 195 2.91 -17.45 -14.37
CA VAL A 195 1.50 -17.75 -14.65
C VAL A 195 0.65 -16.50 -14.46
N GLN A 196 0.86 -15.76 -13.37
CA GLN A 196 0.16 -14.52 -13.11
C GLN A 196 0.41 -13.49 -14.22
N GLY A 197 1.65 -13.36 -14.71
CA GLY A 197 1.98 -12.47 -15.82
C GLY A 197 1.18 -12.77 -17.10
N ILE A 198 1.08 -14.05 -17.47
CA ILE A 198 0.28 -14.47 -18.64
C ILE A 198 -1.20 -14.16 -18.44
N VAL A 199 -1.74 -14.50 -17.26
CA VAL A 199 -3.15 -14.27 -16.94
C VAL A 199 -3.50 -12.78 -16.95
N THR A 200 -2.62 -11.92 -16.43
CA THR A 200 -2.80 -10.47 -16.48
C THR A 200 -2.87 -9.94 -17.91
N VAL A 201 -1.97 -10.38 -18.80
CA VAL A 201 -1.98 -9.95 -20.21
C VAL A 201 -3.29 -10.37 -20.89
N LEU A 202 -3.72 -11.62 -20.70
CA LEU A 202 -4.99 -12.12 -21.22
C LEU A 202 -6.18 -11.30 -20.69
N ASN A 203 -6.19 -10.99 -19.40
CA ASN A 203 -7.24 -10.20 -18.78
C ASN A 203 -7.30 -8.77 -19.33
N CYS A 204 -6.15 -8.12 -19.51
CA CYS A 204 -6.08 -6.82 -20.19
C CYS A 204 -6.67 -6.89 -21.60
N CYS A 205 -6.39 -7.96 -22.37
CA CYS A 205 -7.00 -8.16 -23.68
C CYS A 205 -8.53 -8.31 -23.59
N VAL A 206 -9.05 -9.05 -22.62
CA VAL A 206 -10.49 -9.21 -22.40
C VAL A 206 -11.14 -7.86 -22.03
N MET A 207 -10.53 -7.05 -21.17
CA MET A 207 -11.05 -5.73 -20.84
C MET A 207 -11.06 -4.79 -22.05
N LEU A 208 -10.00 -4.80 -22.87
CA LEU A 208 -9.97 -4.04 -24.11
C LEU A 208 -11.07 -4.49 -25.08
N PHE A 209 -11.31 -5.80 -25.18
CA PHE A 209 -12.42 -6.35 -25.94
C PHE A 209 -13.77 -5.83 -25.42
N VAL A 210 -14.00 -5.86 -24.11
CA VAL A 210 -15.23 -5.32 -23.48
C VAL A 210 -15.42 -3.85 -23.83
N ILE A 211 -14.36 -3.05 -23.77
CA ILE A 211 -14.41 -1.62 -24.10
C ILE A 211 -14.77 -1.41 -25.57
N ILE A 212 -14.10 -2.10 -26.50
CA ILE A 212 -14.31 -1.93 -27.94
C ILE A 212 -15.69 -2.44 -28.36
N ALA A 213 -16.02 -3.69 -28.02
CA ALA A 213 -17.30 -4.30 -28.39
C ALA A 213 -18.47 -3.61 -27.69
N GLY A 214 -18.32 -3.24 -26.42
CA GLY A 214 -19.37 -2.54 -25.69
C GLY A 214 -19.58 -1.11 -26.18
N THR A 215 -18.53 -0.38 -26.58
CA THR A 215 -18.67 0.93 -27.21
C THR A 215 -19.40 0.84 -28.55
N TYR A 216 -19.07 -0.17 -29.37
CA TYR A 216 -19.77 -0.42 -30.64
C TYR A 216 -21.27 -0.63 -30.44
N ILE A 217 -21.66 -1.45 -29.46
CA ILE A 217 -23.07 -1.68 -29.10
C ILE A 217 -23.71 -0.42 -28.50
N GLY A 218 -22.97 0.32 -27.67
CA GLY A 218 -23.43 1.58 -27.09
C GLY A 218 -23.81 2.60 -28.17
N PHE A 219 -23.03 2.70 -29.25
CA PHE A 219 -23.37 3.54 -30.40
C PHE A 219 -24.60 3.04 -31.17
N GLN A 220 -24.81 1.73 -31.30
CA GLN A 220 -25.99 1.18 -31.96
C GLN A 220 -27.28 1.37 -31.16
N THR A 221 -27.21 1.19 -29.85
CA THR A 221 -28.36 1.31 -28.94
C THR A 221 -28.61 2.76 -28.51
N GLY A 222 -27.67 3.65 -28.77
CA GLY A 222 -27.74 5.05 -28.37
C GLY A 222 -27.64 5.24 -26.87
N TRP A 223 -26.84 4.42 -26.18
CA TRP A 223 -26.50 4.55 -24.76
C TRP A 223 -27.72 4.58 -23.83
N VAL A 224 -28.55 3.54 -23.88
CA VAL A 224 -29.84 3.44 -23.16
C VAL A 224 -29.71 3.60 -21.64
N GLY A 225 -28.60 3.16 -21.05
CA GLY A 225 -28.40 3.24 -19.60
C GLY A 225 -28.20 4.66 -19.05
N TYR A 226 -27.80 5.61 -19.90
CA TYR A 226 -27.76 7.03 -19.54
C TYR A 226 -29.09 7.76 -19.74
N LYS A 227 -30.04 7.15 -20.48
CA LYS A 227 -31.37 7.72 -20.76
C LYS A 227 -32.42 7.26 -19.75
N VAL A 228 -32.07 7.26 -18.47
CA VAL A 228 -32.96 6.85 -17.38
C VAL A 228 -33.67 8.04 -16.74
N SER A 229 -34.93 7.85 -16.33
CA SER A 229 -35.79 8.91 -15.78
C SER A 229 -35.24 9.57 -14.50
N GLY A 230 -34.39 8.85 -13.75
CA GLY A 230 -33.73 9.35 -12.53
C GLY A 230 -32.49 10.23 -12.78
N GLY A 231 -32.17 10.54 -14.03
CA GLY A 231 -30.98 11.33 -14.39
C GLY A 231 -29.66 10.62 -14.11
N PHE A 232 -28.56 11.39 -14.09
CA PHE A 232 -27.21 10.85 -13.90
C PHE A 232 -26.91 10.45 -12.44
N LEU A 233 -27.60 11.08 -11.48
CA LEU A 233 -27.40 10.89 -10.02
C LEU A 233 -28.69 10.43 -9.33
N PRO A 234 -29.20 9.21 -9.60
CA PRO A 234 -30.46 8.73 -9.03
C PRO A 234 -30.42 8.61 -7.50
N TYR A 235 -29.24 8.32 -6.93
CA TYR A 235 -28.99 8.22 -5.49
C TYR A 235 -28.36 9.50 -4.90
N GLY A 236 -28.31 10.59 -5.67
CA GLY A 236 -27.67 11.84 -5.29
C GLY A 236 -26.15 11.72 -5.09
N VAL A 237 -25.56 12.80 -4.57
CA VAL A 237 -24.11 12.88 -4.30
C VAL A 237 -23.68 11.91 -3.20
N ASN A 238 -24.55 11.66 -2.21
CA ASN A 238 -24.27 10.73 -1.12
C ASN A 238 -24.11 9.29 -1.63
N GLY A 239 -24.98 8.84 -2.56
CA GLY A 239 -24.84 7.51 -3.17
C GLY A 239 -23.60 7.38 -4.06
N MET A 240 -23.22 8.45 -4.76
CA MET A 240 -21.97 8.49 -5.52
C MET A 240 -20.74 8.38 -4.61
N LEU A 241 -20.71 9.09 -3.48
CA LEU A 241 -19.61 9.03 -2.51
C LEU A 241 -19.55 7.67 -1.78
N ALA A 242 -20.70 7.13 -1.37
CA ALA A 242 -20.79 5.79 -0.78
C ALA A 242 -20.30 4.70 -1.76
N GLY A 243 -20.69 4.83 -3.03
CA GLY A 243 -20.17 3.97 -4.09
C GLY A 243 -18.66 4.10 -4.28
N SER A 244 -18.09 5.31 -4.17
CA SER A 244 -16.64 5.55 -4.23
C SER A 244 -15.89 4.79 -3.13
N ALA A 245 -16.41 4.75 -1.91
CA ALA A 245 -15.81 4.00 -0.80
C ALA A 245 -15.84 2.48 -1.05
N THR A 246 -16.89 1.99 -1.71
CA THR A 246 -17.04 0.58 -2.05
C THR A 246 -16.11 0.18 -3.21
N VAL A 247 -16.11 0.94 -4.32
CA VAL A 247 -15.24 0.66 -5.48
C VAL A 247 -13.77 0.96 -5.22
N PHE A 248 -13.42 1.61 -4.10
CA PHE A 248 -12.04 1.69 -3.65
C PHE A 248 -11.40 0.31 -3.53
N PHE A 249 -12.19 -0.72 -3.17
CA PHE A 249 -11.77 -2.12 -3.19
C PHE A 249 -11.15 -2.54 -4.54
N ALA A 250 -11.64 -2.02 -5.67
CA ALA A 250 -11.12 -2.36 -6.99
C ALA A 250 -9.68 -1.88 -7.23
N TYR A 251 -9.23 -0.86 -6.48
CA TYR A 251 -7.90 -0.28 -6.60
C TYR A 251 -6.87 -0.91 -5.67
N ILE A 252 -7.28 -1.82 -4.79
CA ILE A 252 -6.40 -2.55 -3.89
C ILE A 252 -5.61 -3.57 -4.71
N GLY A 253 -4.30 -3.67 -4.49
CA GLY A 253 -3.43 -4.58 -5.24
C GLY A 253 -2.12 -3.94 -5.67
N PHE A 254 -2.06 -2.62 -5.93
CA PHE A 254 -0.79 -1.98 -6.31
C PHE A 254 0.29 -2.10 -5.22
N ASP A 255 -0.12 -2.19 -3.95
CA ASP A 255 0.69 -2.36 -2.75
C ASP A 255 1.30 -3.78 -2.64
N SER A 256 0.72 -4.78 -3.32
CA SER A 256 1.33 -6.10 -3.47
C SER A 256 2.70 -6.02 -4.16
N VAL A 257 2.89 -5.05 -5.08
CA VAL A 257 4.17 -4.79 -5.75
C VAL A 257 5.22 -4.37 -4.72
N ALA A 258 4.86 -3.51 -3.76
CA ALA A 258 5.76 -3.07 -2.69
C ALA A 258 6.22 -4.23 -1.80
N SER A 259 5.37 -5.24 -1.60
CA SER A 259 5.72 -6.45 -0.81
C SER A 259 6.73 -7.37 -1.52
N THR A 260 6.97 -7.17 -2.82
CA THR A 260 7.99 -7.91 -3.59
C THR A 260 9.35 -7.20 -3.65
N ALA A 261 9.55 -6.10 -2.91
CA ALA A 261 10.74 -5.26 -2.99
C ALA A 261 12.09 -6.00 -2.85
N GLU A 262 12.15 -7.05 -2.02
CA GLU A 262 13.37 -7.85 -1.81
C GLU A 262 13.74 -8.73 -3.02
N GLU A 263 12.78 -9.03 -3.90
CA GLU A 263 12.96 -9.89 -5.07
C GLU A 263 13.23 -9.08 -6.36
N VAL A 264 13.21 -7.75 -6.28
CA VAL A 264 13.42 -6.85 -7.43
C VAL A 264 14.91 -6.59 -7.65
N ARG A 265 15.34 -6.60 -8.91
CA ARG A 265 16.74 -6.30 -9.27
C ARG A 265 17.17 -4.88 -8.92
N ASN A 266 16.36 -3.89 -9.30
CA ASN A 266 16.62 -2.47 -9.05
C ASN A 266 15.43 -1.79 -8.36
N PRO A 267 15.21 -2.05 -7.05
CA PRO A 267 14.00 -1.63 -6.37
C PRO A 267 13.80 -0.11 -6.35
N GLN A 268 14.86 0.69 -6.31
CA GLN A 268 14.79 2.16 -6.24
C GLN A 268 14.09 2.79 -7.44
N ARG A 269 14.18 2.18 -8.62
CA ARG A 269 13.56 2.66 -9.86
C ARG A 269 12.38 1.80 -10.30
N ASP A 270 12.49 0.49 -10.15
CA ASP A 270 11.54 -0.45 -10.73
C ASP A 270 10.25 -0.52 -9.92
N LEU A 271 10.31 -0.41 -8.58
CA LEU A 271 9.13 -0.35 -7.71
C LEU A 271 8.24 0.87 -7.98
N PRO A 272 8.76 2.13 -7.95
CA PRO A 272 7.92 3.29 -8.18
C PRO A 272 7.32 3.30 -9.60
N LEU A 273 8.07 2.86 -10.62
CA LEU A 273 7.54 2.71 -11.97
C LEU A 273 6.48 1.62 -12.06
N GLY A 274 6.69 0.47 -11.40
CA GLY A 274 5.73 -0.63 -11.34
C GLY A 274 4.40 -0.19 -10.74
N ILE A 275 4.44 0.41 -9.54
CA ILE A 275 3.25 0.90 -8.81
C ILE A 275 2.49 1.97 -9.60
N ALA A 276 3.20 3.00 -10.10
CA ALA A 276 2.56 4.09 -10.81
C ALA A 276 1.96 3.62 -12.15
N THR A 277 2.66 2.76 -12.88
CA THR A 277 2.21 2.26 -14.18
C THR A 277 1.04 1.30 -14.01
N SER A 278 1.10 0.37 -13.06
CA SER A 278 0.02 -0.57 -12.81
C SER A 278 -1.27 0.14 -12.41
N LEU A 279 -1.19 1.11 -11.50
CA LEU A 279 -2.35 1.88 -11.08
C LEU A 279 -2.94 2.69 -12.23
N THR A 280 -2.10 3.35 -13.03
CA THR A 280 -2.55 4.15 -14.18
C THR A 280 -3.31 3.30 -15.20
N ILE A 281 -2.79 2.10 -15.51
CA ILE A 281 -3.46 1.13 -16.39
C ILE A 281 -4.81 0.70 -15.81
N CYS A 282 -4.84 0.31 -14.53
CA CYS A 282 -6.07 -0.14 -13.87
C CYS A 282 -7.13 0.97 -13.84
N CYS A 283 -6.74 2.19 -13.46
CA CYS A 283 -7.64 3.34 -13.41
C CYS A 283 -8.27 3.63 -14.78
N SER A 284 -7.45 3.63 -15.83
CA SER A 284 -7.94 3.85 -17.20
C SER A 284 -8.92 2.77 -17.63
N LEU A 285 -8.58 1.50 -17.40
CA LEU A 285 -9.45 0.37 -17.75
C LEU A 285 -10.78 0.39 -16.96
N TYR A 286 -10.75 0.69 -15.67
CA TYR A 286 -11.95 0.73 -14.83
C TYR A 286 -12.90 1.84 -15.23
N MET A 287 -12.38 3.05 -15.49
CA MET A 287 -13.21 4.16 -15.95
C MET A 287 -13.86 3.85 -17.30
N LEU A 288 -13.10 3.30 -18.25
CA LEU A 288 -13.62 2.95 -19.58
C LEU A 288 -14.66 1.84 -19.51
N VAL A 289 -14.39 0.76 -18.77
CA VAL A 289 -15.36 -0.34 -18.57
C VAL A 289 -16.62 0.17 -17.87
N SER A 290 -16.49 1.03 -16.85
CA SER A 290 -17.64 1.58 -16.13
C SER A 290 -18.54 2.41 -17.04
N VAL A 291 -17.97 3.30 -17.87
CA VAL A 291 -18.73 4.09 -18.86
C VAL A 291 -19.48 3.18 -19.82
N VAL A 292 -18.80 2.14 -20.32
CA VAL A 292 -19.37 1.21 -21.29
C VAL A 292 -20.52 0.42 -20.68
N ILE A 293 -20.32 -0.23 -19.53
CA ILE A 293 -21.30 -1.15 -18.93
C ILE A 293 -22.54 -0.42 -18.42
N VAL A 294 -22.37 0.70 -17.72
CA VAL A 294 -23.48 1.57 -17.30
C VAL A 294 -24.24 2.12 -18.51
N GLY A 295 -23.54 2.39 -19.60
CA GLY A 295 -24.13 2.87 -20.84
C GLY A 295 -25.00 1.84 -21.57
N LEU A 296 -24.63 0.56 -21.48
CA LEU A 296 -25.31 -0.55 -22.15
C LEU A 296 -26.56 -1.03 -21.41
N VAL A 297 -26.53 -1.06 -20.08
CA VAL A 297 -27.61 -1.64 -19.26
C VAL A 297 -28.06 -0.62 -18.21
N PRO A 298 -29.36 -0.29 -18.13
CA PRO A 298 -29.89 0.55 -17.06
C PRO A 298 -29.57 -0.03 -15.68
N TYR A 299 -29.15 0.83 -14.74
CA TYR A 299 -28.63 0.41 -13.44
C TYR A 299 -29.57 -0.51 -12.63
N PHE A 300 -30.88 -0.28 -12.68
CA PHE A 300 -31.88 -1.09 -11.98
C PHE A 300 -32.04 -2.51 -12.53
N ALA A 301 -31.65 -2.74 -13.79
CA ALA A 301 -31.69 -4.03 -14.45
C ALA A 301 -30.34 -4.73 -14.43
N MET A 302 -29.27 -4.11 -13.90
CA MET A 302 -27.93 -4.67 -13.90
C MET A 302 -27.86 -5.93 -13.01
N ASP A 303 -27.16 -6.95 -13.50
CA ASP A 303 -26.90 -8.16 -12.70
C ASP A 303 -25.83 -7.84 -11.63
N PRO A 304 -26.07 -8.14 -10.35
CA PRO A 304 -25.14 -7.80 -9.28
C PRO A 304 -23.88 -8.68 -9.27
N ASP A 305 -23.96 -9.92 -9.75
CA ASP A 305 -22.87 -10.89 -9.67
C ASP A 305 -22.02 -10.94 -10.96
N THR A 306 -22.66 -10.77 -12.13
CA THR A 306 -22.03 -10.89 -13.47
C THR A 306 -22.40 -9.74 -14.42
N PRO A 307 -22.18 -8.47 -14.03
CA PRO A 307 -22.63 -7.29 -14.78
C PRO A 307 -22.10 -7.23 -16.21
N ILE A 308 -20.84 -7.59 -16.43
CA ILE A 308 -20.18 -7.48 -17.75
C ILE A 308 -20.67 -8.58 -18.70
N SER A 309 -20.60 -9.84 -18.27
CA SER A 309 -20.99 -10.99 -19.10
C SER A 309 -22.48 -10.96 -19.46
N SER A 310 -23.34 -10.66 -18.49
CA SER A 310 -24.79 -10.60 -18.70
C SER A 310 -25.22 -9.47 -19.62
N ALA A 311 -24.49 -8.33 -19.64
CA ALA A 311 -24.76 -7.22 -20.54
C ALA A 311 -24.64 -7.64 -22.02
N PHE A 312 -23.60 -8.40 -22.37
CA PHE A 312 -23.40 -8.93 -23.72
C PHE A 312 -24.40 -10.03 -24.09
N ALA A 313 -24.76 -10.90 -23.13
CA ALA A 313 -25.77 -11.94 -23.33
C ALA A 313 -27.15 -11.34 -23.70
N ARG A 314 -27.55 -10.25 -23.03
CA ARG A 314 -28.81 -9.54 -23.32
C ARG A 314 -28.86 -8.91 -24.71
N HIS A 315 -27.70 -8.60 -25.29
CA HIS A 315 -27.58 -8.05 -26.63
C HIS A 315 -27.38 -9.14 -27.70
N GLY A 316 -27.65 -10.40 -27.38
CA GLY A 316 -27.63 -11.52 -28.32
C GLY A 316 -26.23 -12.10 -28.62
N MET A 317 -25.17 -11.62 -27.95
CA MET A 317 -23.81 -12.09 -28.18
C MET A 317 -23.37 -13.16 -27.16
N GLN A 318 -23.93 -14.36 -27.30
CA GLN A 318 -23.63 -15.49 -26.41
C GLN A 318 -22.15 -15.90 -26.45
N TRP A 319 -21.50 -15.84 -27.61
CA TRP A 319 -20.06 -16.13 -27.73
C TRP A 319 -19.20 -15.14 -26.93
N ALA A 320 -19.58 -13.87 -26.90
CA ALA A 320 -18.88 -12.82 -26.15
C ALA A 320 -19.08 -13.00 -24.65
N MET A 321 -20.27 -13.45 -24.22
CA MET A 321 -20.52 -13.82 -22.82
C MET A 321 -19.52 -14.89 -22.34
N TYR A 322 -19.30 -15.98 -23.10
CA TYR A 322 -18.34 -17.02 -22.72
C TYR A 322 -16.90 -16.50 -22.68
N LEU A 323 -16.50 -15.67 -23.66
CA LEU A 323 -15.18 -15.06 -23.68
C LEU A 323 -14.95 -14.19 -22.45
N VAL A 324 -15.88 -13.27 -22.14
CA VAL A 324 -15.78 -12.37 -20.99
C VAL A 324 -15.82 -13.14 -19.67
N THR A 325 -16.69 -14.15 -19.56
CA THR A 325 -16.80 -14.97 -18.34
C THR A 325 -15.53 -15.78 -18.10
N SER A 326 -14.92 -16.34 -19.15
CA SER A 326 -13.62 -17.02 -19.03
C SER A 326 -12.51 -16.06 -18.58
N GLY A 327 -12.51 -14.83 -19.13
CA GLY A 327 -11.61 -13.77 -18.71
C GLY A 327 -11.82 -13.35 -17.25
N ALA A 328 -13.07 -13.25 -16.80
CA ALA A 328 -13.41 -12.94 -15.42
C ALA A 328 -12.90 -14.02 -14.45
N VAL A 329 -13.12 -15.30 -14.75
CA VAL A 329 -12.59 -16.40 -13.91
C VAL A 329 -11.06 -16.35 -13.83
N LEU A 330 -10.38 -16.18 -14.97
CA LEU A 330 -8.92 -16.06 -15.02
C LEU A 330 -8.43 -14.83 -14.23
N ALA A 331 -9.06 -13.68 -14.41
CA ALA A 331 -8.75 -12.44 -13.70
C ALA A 331 -8.87 -12.61 -12.19
N LEU A 332 -9.98 -13.17 -11.73
CA LEU A 332 -10.24 -13.40 -10.31
C LEU A 332 -9.26 -14.41 -9.70
N CYS A 333 -8.88 -15.46 -10.44
CA CYS A 333 -7.82 -16.37 -10.01
C CYS A 333 -6.47 -15.64 -9.85
N SER A 334 -6.09 -14.78 -10.82
CA SER A 334 -4.89 -13.95 -10.71
C SER A 334 -4.95 -13.01 -9.51
N THR A 335 -6.07 -12.33 -9.30
CA THR A 335 -6.24 -11.44 -8.15
C THR A 335 -6.16 -12.20 -6.83
N LEU A 336 -6.75 -13.40 -6.75
CA LEU A 336 -6.67 -14.26 -5.57
C LEU A 336 -5.23 -14.68 -5.26
N MET A 337 -4.44 -15.04 -6.28
CA MET A 337 -3.00 -15.26 -6.14
C MET A 337 -2.30 -13.99 -5.65
N GLY A 338 -2.64 -12.84 -6.22
CA GLY A 338 -2.07 -11.53 -5.87
C GLY A 338 -2.38 -11.07 -4.44
N SER A 339 -3.53 -11.44 -3.87
CA SER A 339 -3.89 -11.15 -2.48
C SER A 339 -3.23 -12.09 -1.48
N LEU A 340 -3.08 -13.37 -1.83
CA LEU A 340 -2.48 -14.38 -0.95
C LEU A 340 -0.94 -14.39 -1.00
N LEU A 341 -0.34 -13.79 -2.03
CA LEU A 341 1.12 -13.76 -2.22
C LEU A 341 1.84 -12.86 -1.19
N PRO A 342 1.41 -11.62 -0.88
CA PRO A 342 2.08 -10.74 0.09
C PRO A 342 2.00 -11.24 1.53
N GLN A 343 0.90 -11.91 1.89
CA GLN A 343 0.56 -12.23 3.27
C GLN A 343 1.63 -13.05 4.02
N PRO A 344 2.21 -14.13 3.46
CA PRO A 344 3.23 -14.91 4.16
C PRO A 344 4.55 -14.14 4.33
N ARG A 345 4.85 -13.16 3.45
CA ARG A 345 6.05 -12.31 3.55
C ARG A 345 5.93 -11.32 4.71
N ILE A 346 4.74 -10.76 4.91
CA ILE A 346 4.47 -9.87 6.05
C ILE A 346 4.57 -10.65 7.36
N LEU A 347 3.98 -11.85 7.43
CA LEU A 347 4.12 -12.74 8.59
C LEU A 347 5.58 -13.12 8.87
N MET A 348 6.35 -13.43 7.83
CA MET A 348 7.78 -13.70 7.94
C MET A 348 8.54 -12.48 8.48
N ALA A 349 8.25 -11.27 7.97
CA ALA A 349 8.90 -10.04 8.44
C ALA A 349 8.58 -9.76 9.91
N MET A 350 7.31 -9.90 10.33
CA MET A 350 6.89 -9.73 11.72
C MET A 350 7.51 -10.78 12.65
N ALA A 351 7.64 -12.03 12.20
CA ALA A 351 8.29 -13.10 12.97
C ALA A 351 9.80 -12.89 13.11
N ARG A 352 10.47 -12.40 12.06
CA ARG A 352 11.90 -12.00 12.10
C ARG A 352 12.14 -10.86 13.09
N ASP A 353 11.17 -9.97 13.24
CA ASP A 353 11.23 -8.85 14.19
C ASP A 353 10.84 -9.25 15.63
N GLY A 354 10.49 -10.53 15.87
CA GLY A 354 10.15 -11.05 17.20
C GLY A 354 8.73 -10.70 17.68
N LEU A 355 7.90 -10.09 16.83
CA LEU A 355 6.51 -9.73 17.14
C LEU A 355 5.53 -10.91 17.01
N LEU A 356 5.96 -11.98 16.33
CA LEU A 356 5.22 -13.23 16.16
C LEU A 356 6.10 -14.43 16.54
N PRO A 357 5.50 -15.58 16.88
CA PRO A 357 6.25 -16.81 17.12
C PRO A 357 7.17 -17.15 15.94
N SER A 358 8.38 -17.64 16.23
CA SER A 358 9.39 -18.02 15.22
C SER A 358 8.90 -19.07 14.22
N PHE A 359 7.82 -19.79 14.54
CA PHE A 359 7.14 -20.71 13.63
C PHE A 359 6.77 -20.08 12.27
N PHE A 360 6.45 -18.78 12.24
CA PHE A 360 6.08 -18.07 11.01
C PHE A 360 7.30 -17.58 10.18
N SER A 361 8.51 -17.63 10.74
CA SER A 361 9.76 -17.26 10.03
C SER A 361 10.43 -18.43 9.29
N ASP A 362 9.96 -19.68 9.51
CA ASP A 362 10.52 -20.85 8.85
C ASP A 362 10.20 -20.84 7.34
N VAL A 363 11.25 -20.76 6.52
CA VAL A 363 11.16 -20.83 5.06
C VAL A 363 11.59 -22.22 4.58
N SER A 364 10.82 -22.81 3.66
CA SER A 364 11.17 -24.11 3.05
C SER A 364 12.40 -23.97 2.14
N GLU A 365 13.43 -24.80 2.34
CA GLU A 365 14.66 -24.76 1.54
C GLU A 365 14.42 -24.99 0.04
N LYS A 366 13.43 -25.82 -0.33
CA LYS A 366 13.17 -26.18 -1.73
C LYS A 366 12.39 -25.11 -2.50
N THR A 367 11.43 -24.47 -1.85
CA THR A 367 10.50 -23.53 -2.51
C THR A 367 10.79 -22.08 -2.18
N GLN A 368 11.61 -21.82 -1.15
CA GLN A 368 11.90 -20.48 -0.61
C GLN A 368 10.61 -19.72 -0.20
N VAL A 369 9.56 -20.46 0.16
CA VAL A 369 8.26 -19.93 0.63
C VAL A 369 8.02 -20.36 2.09
N PRO A 370 7.46 -19.48 2.95
CA PRO A 370 7.01 -19.85 4.29
C PRO A 370 5.70 -20.65 4.25
N VAL A 371 5.79 -21.93 3.88
CA VAL A 371 4.65 -22.84 3.63
C VAL A 371 3.67 -22.90 4.81
N LYS A 372 4.19 -22.94 6.05
CA LYS A 372 3.36 -23.00 7.27
C LYS A 372 2.43 -21.78 7.39
N SER A 373 2.98 -20.59 7.17
CA SER A 373 2.25 -19.32 7.19
C SER A 373 1.16 -19.31 6.12
N THR A 374 1.51 -19.72 4.90
CA THR A 374 0.58 -19.80 3.75
C THR A 374 -0.60 -20.74 4.02
N ILE A 375 -0.35 -21.90 4.66
CA ILE A 375 -1.43 -22.86 4.97
C ILE A 375 -2.39 -22.28 6.02
N ILE A 376 -1.86 -21.69 7.11
CA ILE A 376 -2.70 -21.11 8.17
C ILE A 376 -3.58 -20.00 7.61
N THR A 377 -2.99 -19.11 6.81
CA THR A 377 -3.74 -17.99 6.24
C THR A 377 -4.72 -18.44 5.16
N GLY A 378 -4.37 -19.44 4.36
CA GLY A 378 -5.26 -20.07 3.40
C GLY A 378 -6.48 -20.73 4.06
N ILE A 379 -6.31 -21.39 5.21
CA ILE A 379 -7.42 -21.96 6.00
C ILE A 379 -8.35 -20.84 6.51
N CYS A 380 -7.78 -19.75 7.03
CA CYS A 380 -8.57 -18.60 7.48
C CYS A 380 -9.34 -17.96 6.32
N ALA A 381 -8.71 -17.76 5.17
CA ALA A 381 -9.35 -17.20 3.97
C ALA A 381 -10.43 -18.13 3.42
N ALA A 382 -10.19 -19.45 3.38
CA ALA A 382 -11.19 -20.42 2.93
C ALA A 382 -12.41 -20.43 3.85
N SER A 383 -12.19 -20.31 5.17
CA SER A 383 -13.26 -20.23 6.16
C SER A 383 -14.10 -18.97 5.99
N LEU A 384 -13.47 -17.80 5.79
CA LEU A 384 -14.18 -16.54 5.56
C LEU A 384 -14.93 -16.56 4.22
N ALA A 385 -14.32 -17.07 3.15
CA ALA A 385 -14.97 -17.23 1.85
C ALA A 385 -16.19 -18.14 1.92
N PHE A 386 -16.19 -19.14 2.81
CA PHE A 386 -17.32 -20.04 3.01
C PHE A 386 -18.52 -19.34 3.68
N PHE A 387 -18.29 -18.50 4.70
CA PHE A 387 -19.36 -17.97 5.56
C PHE A 387 -19.85 -16.54 5.24
N MET A 388 -19.05 -15.68 4.60
CA MET A 388 -19.37 -14.24 4.49
C MET A 388 -19.62 -13.80 3.07
N ASP A 389 -20.47 -12.80 2.82
CA ASP A 389 -20.74 -12.31 1.46
C ASP A 389 -19.71 -11.31 0.89
N VAL A 390 -19.64 -11.22 -0.44
CA VAL A 390 -18.68 -10.36 -1.18
C VAL A 390 -18.80 -8.89 -0.75
N SER A 391 -20.02 -8.36 -0.59
CA SER A 391 -20.26 -6.96 -0.23
C SER A 391 -19.77 -6.64 1.19
N GLN A 392 -20.03 -7.54 2.15
CA GLN A 392 -19.56 -7.41 3.52
C GLN A 392 -18.03 -7.48 3.59
N LEU A 393 -17.44 -8.47 2.91
CA LEU A 393 -15.99 -8.62 2.83
C LEU A 393 -15.32 -7.40 2.18
N ALA A 394 -15.85 -6.92 1.04
CA ALA A 394 -15.32 -5.74 0.35
C ALA A 394 -15.36 -4.48 1.23
N GLY A 395 -16.46 -4.25 1.95
CA GLY A 395 -16.58 -3.14 2.89
C GLY A 395 -15.54 -3.19 4.02
N MET A 396 -15.35 -4.39 4.62
CA MET A 396 -14.34 -4.59 5.67
C MET A 396 -12.91 -4.37 5.17
N VAL A 397 -12.59 -4.86 3.97
CA VAL A 397 -11.27 -4.69 3.35
C VAL A 397 -10.98 -3.22 3.08
N SER A 398 -11.93 -2.49 2.47
CA SER A 398 -11.74 -1.07 2.17
C SER A 398 -11.41 -0.25 3.42
N VAL A 399 -12.08 -0.51 4.55
CA VAL A 399 -11.80 0.18 5.81
C VAL A 399 -10.38 -0.12 6.32
N GLY A 400 -9.97 -1.40 6.32
CA GLY A 400 -8.62 -1.79 6.74
C GLY A 400 -7.53 -1.17 5.87
N THR A 401 -7.75 -1.17 4.56
CA THR A 401 -6.79 -0.65 3.57
C THR A 401 -6.64 0.87 3.65
N LEU A 402 -7.75 1.59 3.82
CA LEU A 402 -7.72 3.04 4.01
C LEU A 402 -6.94 3.43 5.27
N LEU A 403 -7.06 2.65 6.34
CA LEU A 403 -6.27 2.83 7.55
C LEU A 403 -4.78 2.58 7.30
N ALA A 404 -4.43 1.52 6.56
CA ALA A 404 -3.06 1.24 6.14
C ALA A 404 -2.47 2.36 5.25
N PHE A 405 -3.26 2.90 4.31
CA PHE A 405 -2.78 3.95 3.41
C PHE A 405 -2.62 5.28 4.14
N THR A 406 -3.49 5.58 5.09
CA THR A 406 -3.37 6.76 5.94
C THR A 406 -2.09 6.73 6.75
N ILE A 407 -1.73 5.58 7.36
CA ILE A 407 -0.49 5.48 8.13
C ILE A 407 0.75 5.61 7.23
N VAL A 408 0.70 5.12 5.99
CA VAL A 408 1.78 5.27 5.01
C VAL A 408 1.97 6.73 4.62
N ALA A 409 0.88 7.45 4.38
CA ALA A 409 0.93 8.90 4.13
C ALA A 409 1.52 9.66 5.32
N VAL A 410 1.11 9.32 6.55
CA VAL A 410 1.70 9.88 7.78
C VAL A 410 3.18 9.51 7.91
N SER A 411 3.56 8.29 7.55
CA SER A 411 4.96 7.82 7.61
C SER A 411 5.86 8.65 6.69
N ILE A 412 5.38 9.07 5.52
CA ILE A 412 6.12 10.01 4.65
C ILE A 412 6.27 11.37 5.26
N LEU A 413 5.21 11.93 5.85
CA LEU A 413 5.29 13.22 6.52
C LEU A 413 6.33 13.17 7.65
N ILE A 414 6.32 12.10 8.43
CA ILE A 414 7.34 11.89 9.48
C ILE A 414 8.72 11.80 8.84
N LEU A 415 8.90 10.99 7.81
CA LEU A 415 10.20 10.81 7.15
C LEU A 415 10.76 12.10 6.53
N ARG A 416 9.90 12.99 6.03
CA ARG A 416 10.30 14.27 5.40
C ARG A 416 10.61 15.38 6.40
N TYR A 417 9.84 15.48 7.49
CA TYR A 417 9.95 16.62 8.40
C TYR A 417 10.59 16.28 9.75
N VAL A 418 10.60 15.00 10.13
CA VAL A 418 11.19 14.49 11.37
C VAL A 418 11.93 13.18 11.04
N PRO A 419 12.98 13.23 10.18
CA PRO A 419 13.72 12.03 9.84
C PRO A 419 14.20 11.35 11.12
N PRO A 420 13.96 10.05 11.31
CA PRO A 420 14.46 9.34 12.49
C PRO A 420 15.99 9.48 12.53
N ASP A 421 16.55 9.74 13.72
CA ASP A 421 18.00 9.94 13.90
C ASP A 421 18.83 8.72 13.45
N GLU A 422 18.17 7.60 13.21
CA GLU A 422 18.74 6.29 12.86
C GLU A 422 18.87 6.02 11.35
N VAL A 423 18.46 6.93 10.46
CA VAL A 423 18.86 6.85 9.04
C VAL A 423 20.34 7.22 8.98
N PRO A 424 21.24 6.34 8.49
CA PRO A 424 22.68 6.52 8.67
C PRO A 424 23.12 7.89 8.18
N LEU A 425 23.83 8.63 9.03
CA LEU A 425 24.46 9.88 8.61
C LEU A 425 25.37 9.60 7.39
N PRO A 426 25.40 10.49 6.39
CA PRO A 426 26.37 10.37 5.30
C PRO A 426 27.77 10.26 5.91
N SER A 427 28.59 9.38 5.32
CA SER A 427 29.90 8.98 5.83
C SER A 427 30.80 10.18 6.17
N SER A 428 30.69 11.30 5.46
CA SER A 428 31.42 12.55 5.75
C SER A 428 31.19 13.12 7.15
N LEU A 429 29.98 12.97 7.71
CA LEU A 429 29.66 13.41 9.08
C LEU A 429 30.11 12.41 10.13
N GLN A 430 30.16 11.11 9.81
CA GLN A 430 30.74 10.11 10.72
C GLN A 430 32.26 10.26 10.81
N THR A 431 32.93 10.61 9.70
CA THR A 431 34.37 10.89 9.73
C THR A 431 34.69 12.12 10.56
N SER A 432 33.90 13.19 10.47
CA SER A 432 34.11 14.38 11.30
C SER A 432 33.83 14.13 12.78
N PHE A 433 32.80 13.35 13.12
CA PHE A 433 32.56 12.93 14.51
C PHE A 433 33.65 12.01 15.07
N ARG A 434 34.18 11.07 14.25
CA ARG A 434 35.29 10.21 14.69
C ARG A 434 36.60 10.98 14.85
N LEU A 435 36.91 11.91 13.95
CA LEU A 435 38.09 12.79 14.06
C LEU A 435 38.01 13.68 15.31
N SER A 436 36.83 14.19 15.66
CA SER A 436 36.65 14.93 16.92
C SER A 436 36.80 14.03 18.16
N GLN A 437 36.35 12.77 18.09
CA GLN A 437 36.41 11.85 19.22
C GLN A 437 37.81 11.25 19.46
N GLU A 438 38.58 10.99 18.40
CA GLU A 438 40.00 10.60 18.52
C GLU A 438 40.88 11.77 19.03
N CYS A 439 40.52 13.02 18.73
CA CYS A 439 41.22 14.20 19.27
C CYS A 439 41.01 14.44 20.77
N ASP A 440 39.91 13.95 21.35
CA ASP A 440 39.64 14.10 22.79
C ASP A 440 40.32 13.00 23.64
N GLU A 441 40.54 11.80 23.08
CA GLU A 441 41.23 10.72 23.80
C GLU A 441 42.75 10.92 23.88
N GLU A 442 43.39 11.63 22.93
CA GLU A 442 44.82 11.94 23.01
C GLU A 442 45.16 13.04 24.04
N LYS A 443 44.18 13.81 24.53
CA LYS A 443 44.40 14.91 25.48
C LYS A 443 44.44 14.51 26.96
N VAL A 444 44.25 13.23 27.28
CA VAL A 444 44.28 12.72 28.66
C VAL A 444 45.36 11.63 28.78
N GLY A 445 46.63 12.01 28.64
CA GLY A 445 47.73 11.04 28.62
C GLY A 445 49.15 11.60 28.86
N SER A 446 49.41 12.14 30.06
CA SER A 446 50.71 12.10 30.78
C SER A 446 51.84 13.14 30.46
N PRO A 447 52.79 13.38 31.40
CA PRO A 447 53.48 14.67 31.59
C PRO A 447 54.99 14.72 31.22
N LEU A 448 55.48 15.95 31.03
CA LEU A 448 56.85 16.49 31.19
C LEU A 448 58.06 15.60 30.88
N GLY A 449 58.86 16.01 29.88
CA GLY A 449 60.22 15.50 29.65
C GLY A 449 61.01 16.35 28.66
N ASP A 450 62.18 16.79 29.11
CA ASP A 450 63.20 17.68 28.50
C ASP A 450 63.99 17.03 27.34
N GLY A 451 64.61 17.81 26.46
CA GLY A 451 65.72 17.35 25.58
C GLY A 451 65.75 17.82 24.12
N ASN A 452 66.82 18.53 23.77
CA ASN A 452 67.28 18.98 22.44
C ASN A 452 67.38 17.89 21.35
N HIS A 453 67.15 18.27 20.07
CA HIS A 453 68.13 18.10 18.98
C HIS A 453 67.68 18.76 17.65
N GLU A 454 68.60 19.52 17.02
CA GLU A 454 68.56 19.96 15.61
C GLU A 454 68.82 18.81 14.63
N GLN A 455 68.21 18.86 13.42
CA GLN A 455 68.84 18.96 12.07
C GLN A 455 68.01 18.29 10.94
N GLY A 456 67.74 19.04 9.86
CA GLY A 456 67.95 18.54 8.48
C GLY A 456 66.76 18.16 7.58
N THR A 457 66.32 19.15 6.77
CA THR A 457 66.03 19.10 5.30
C THR A 457 64.82 18.37 4.68
N SER A 458 64.01 19.18 3.96
CA SER A 458 63.36 18.99 2.63
C SER A 458 62.37 17.82 2.46
N GLU A 459 61.18 17.92 1.86
CA GLU A 459 60.58 18.87 0.93
C GLU A 459 59.11 18.44 0.68
N ILE A 460 58.28 19.35 0.13
CA ILE A 460 56.97 19.15 -0.54
C ILE A 460 55.70 19.38 0.31
N LYS A 461 55.22 20.63 0.20
CA LYS A 461 53.83 21.09 0.01
C LYS A 461 52.71 20.33 0.74
N ASP A 462 52.14 20.98 1.75
CA ASP A 462 50.87 21.68 1.55
C ASP A 462 50.67 22.77 2.61
N VAL A 463 50.71 24.01 2.14
CA VAL A 463 50.29 25.20 2.86
C VAL A 463 48.78 25.31 2.66
N ILE A 464 47.99 24.96 3.69
CA ILE A 464 46.78 25.68 4.11
C ILE A 464 46.60 25.36 5.61
N VAL A 465 47.03 26.34 6.42
CA VAL A 465 46.39 26.78 7.66
C VAL A 465 45.92 25.66 8.62
N VAL A 466 46.88 25.13 9.40
CA VAL A 466 46.58 24.56 10.72
C VAL A 466 46.75 25.68 11.74
N GLU A 467 45.79 26.61 11.74
CA GLU A 467 45.64 27.58 12.82
C GLU A 467 44.14 27.83 13.03
N SER A 468 43.67 27.54 14.24
CA SER A 468 42.30 27.66 14.74
C SER A 468 41.25 26.70 14.18
N ILE A 469 41.02 25.59 14.89
CA ILE A 469 39.65 25.10 15.13
C ILE A 469 39.54 24.72 16.60
N ASN A 470 39.52 25.73 17.46
CA ASN A 470 38.93 25.67 18.80
C ASN A 470 38.28 27.04 19.06
N ASP A 471 37.48 27.48 18.10
CA ASP A 471 36.77 28.75 18.19
C ASP A 471 35.42 28.50 18.88
N PRO A 472 35.17 29.03 20.10
CA PRO A 472 33.92 28.84 20.84
C PRO A 472 32.70 29.40 20.08
N LEU A 473 32.93 30.24 19.06
CA LEU A 473 31.91 30.73 18.13
C LEU A 473 31.40 29.66 17.18
N ILE A 474 32.26 28.75 16.68
CA ILE A 474 31.87 27.67 15.77
C ILE A 474 31.04 26.62 16.53
N GLU A 475 31.45 26.29 17.75
CA GLU A 475 30.72 25.37 18.61
C GLU A 475 29.34 25.93 19.02
N LYS A 476 29.27 27.24 19.33
CA LYS A 476 28.02 27.93 19.62
C LYS A 476 27.11 28.04 18.38
N GLN A 477 27.69 28.23 17.19
CA GLN A 477 26.95 28.23 15.91
C GLN A 477 26.40 26.84 15.59
N LEU A 478 27.19 25.78 15.83
CA LEU A 478 26.77 24.39 15.65
C LEU A 478 25.67 24.00 16.64
N TYR A 479 25.79 24.43 17.90
CA TYR A 479 24.77 24.20 18.92
C TYR A 479 23.48 24.97 18.64
N ALA A 480 23.57 26.23 18.18
CA ALA A 480 22.42 27.03 17.77
C ALA A 480 21.69 26.40 16.58
N ASN A 481 22.43 25.97 15.55
CA ASN A 481 21.86 25.25 14.41
C ASN A 481 21.17 23.94 14.84
N LYS A 482 21.77 23.18 15.75
CA LYS A 482 21.20 21.92 16.27
C LYS A 482 19.94 22.16 17.11
N LEU A 483 19.90 23.27 17.87
CA LEU A 483 18.74 23.67 18.67
C LEU A 483 17.59 24.14 17.77
N ASP A 484 17.89 24.91 16.72
CA ASP A 484 16.89 25.32 15.72
C ASP A 484 16.37 24.13 14.92
N GLU A 485 17.23 23.16 14.59
CA GLU A 485 16.82 21.91 13.94
C GLU A 485 15.90 21.07 14.83
N LEU A 486 16.22 20.96 16.13
CA LEU A 486 15.36 20.31 17.13
C LEU A 486 14.01 21.02 17.31
N ASN A 487 14.02 22.36 17.37
CA ASN A 487 12.80 23.16 17.47
C ASN A 487 11.95 23.03 16.21
N ARG A 488 12.56 23.00 15.02
CA ARG A 488 11.91 22.73 13.74
C ARG A 488 11.26 21.35 13.73
N ARG A 489 12.00 20.30 14.10
CA ARG A 489 11.49 18.92 14.20
C ARG A 489 10.34 18.80 15.20
N LYS A 490 10.44 19.45 16.36
CA LYS A 490 9.38 19.47 17.38
C LYS A 490 8.12 20.19 16.87
N THR A 491 8.30 21.28 16.12
CA THR A 491 7.21 22.04 15.51
C THR A 491 6.53 21.23 14.40
N ALA A 492 7.32 20.58 13.55
CA ALA A 492 6.81 19.67 12.53
C ALA A 492 6.05 18.48 13.13
N ALA A 493 6.59 17.83 14.17
CA ALA A 493 5.93 16.72 14.86
C ALA A 493 4.56 17.13 15.43
N ARG A 494 4.47 18.32 16.05
CA ARG A 494 3.20 18.90 16.52
C ARG A 494 2.24 19.17 15.37
N SER A 495 2.74 19.63 14.23
CA SER A 495 1.94 19.88 13.04
C SER A 495 1.36 18.58 12.45
N ILE A 496 2.18 17.52 12.34
CA ILE A 496 1.74 16.20 11.90
C ILE A 496 0.68 15.64 12.86
N ALA A 497 0.90 15.75 14.17
CA ALA A 497 -0.10 15.35 15.17
C ALA A 497 -1.42 16.13 15.01
N SER A 498 -1.34 17.45 14.74
CA SER A 498 -2.53 18.27 14.44
C SER A 498 -3.27 17.80 13.20
N VAL A 499 -2.56 17.43 12.13
CA VAL A 499 -3.17 16.86 10.92
C VAL A 499 -3.87 15.54 11.24
N CYS A 500 -3.21 14.64 11.96
CA CYS A 500 -3.79 13.33 12.33
C CYS A 500 -5.05 13.51 13.19
N VAL A 501 -5.00 14.38 14.20
CA VAL A 501 -6.16 14.70 15.05
C VAL A 501 -7.27 15.35 14.24
N GLY A 502 -6.95 16.27 13.33
CA GLY A 502 -7.92 16.89 12.43
C GLY A 502 -8.65 15.87 11.56
N VAL A 503 -7.92 14.93 10.94
CA VAL A 503 -8.49 13.83 10.14
C VAL A 503 -9.38 12.92 11.00
N LEU A 504 -8.93 12.54 12.19
CA LEU A 504 -9.71 11.68 13.10
C LEU A 504 -11.02 12.37 13.54
N ILE A 505 -10.96 13.65 13.90
CA ILE A 505 -12.16 14.40 14.27
C ILE A 505 -13.10 14.52 13.07
N LEU A 506 -12.60 14.86 11.90
CA LEU A 506 -13.42 15.01 10.69
C LEU A 506 -14.12 13.70 10.32
N THR A 507 -13.39 12.58 10.32
CA THR A 507 -13.91 11.25 9.99
C THR A 507 -14.89 10.73 11.04
N ALA A 508 -14.58 10.89 12.33
CA ALA A 508 -15.49 10.53 13.41
C ALA A 508 -16.79 11.35 13.34
N SER A 509 -16.68 12.65 13.09
CA SER A 509 -17.85 13.54 12.98
C SER A 509 -18.75 13.14 11.82
N ALA A 510 -18.17 12.82 10.67
CA ALA A 510 -18.92 12.37 9.50
C ALA A 510 -19.59 10.99 9.70
N SER A 511 -19.09 10.18 10.63
CA SER A 511 -19.59 8.81 10.88
C SER A 511 -20.69 8.75 11.94
N VAL A 512 -20.80 9.74 12.83
CA VAL A 512 -21.79 9.73 13.93
C VAL A 512 -23.15 10.23 13.44
N THR A 513 -24.03 9.30 13.11
CA THR A 513 -25.40 9.59 12.64
C THR A 513 -26.38 9.95 13.76
N PHE A 514 -26.02 9.71 15.03
CA PHE A 514 -26.87 9.98 16.20
C PHE A 514 -26.80 11.44 16.70
N LEU A 515 -25.78 12.20 16.29
CA LEU A 515 -25.62 13.59 16.71
C LEU A 515 -26.51 14.53 15.88
N PRO A 516 -27.04 15.61 16.49
CA PRO A 516 -27.78 16.62 15.73
C PRO A 516 -26.88 17.28 14.69
N PHE A 517 -27.46 17.59 13.51
CA PHE A 517 -26.74 18.12 12.35
C PHE A 517 -25.80 19.31 12.67
N LEU A 518 -26.23 20.21 13.55
CA LEU A 518 -25.45 21.37 13.95
C LEU A 518 -24.16 21.00 14.70
N VAL A 519 -24.22 19.98 15.57
CA VAL A 519 -23.05 19.49 16.31
C VAL A 519 -22.09 18.76 15.38
N MET A 520 -22.62 17.98 14.43
CA MET A 520 -21.81 17.35 13.38
C MET A 520 -21.06 18.39 12.55
N CYS A 521 -21.74 19.45 12.10
CA CYS A 521 -21.11 20.55 11.36
C CYS A 521 -20.03 21.26 12.18
N LEU A 522 -20.25 21.52 13.48
CA LEU A 522 -19.24 22.16 14.34
C LEU A 522 -17.97 21.32 14.46
N PHE A 523 -18.10 20.01 14.72
CA PHE A 523 -16.92 19.14 14.79
C PHE A 523 -16.24 18.95 13.43
N CYS A 524 -17.00 18.91 12.32
CA CYS A 524 -16.42 18.91 10.97
C CYS A 524 -15.62 20.18 10.68
N VAL A 525 -16.15 21.35 11.03
CA VAL A 525 -15.44 22.63 10.87
C VAL A 525 -14.19 22.66 11.74
N PHE A 526 -14.29 22.22 13.00
CA PHE A 526 -13.14 22.17 13.91
C PHE A 526 -12.04 21.21 13.41
N GLY A 527 -12.41 20.00 12.99
CA GLY A 527 -11.49 19.04 12.40
C GLY A 527 -10.85 19.56 11.10
N GLY A 528 -11.64 20.21 10.25
CA GLY A 528 -11.16 20.85 9.02
C GLY A 528 -10.18 21.99 9.29
N LEU A 529 -10.45 22.84 10.28
CA LEU A 529 -9.54 23.93 10.68
C LEU A 529 -8.21 23.39 11.24
N LEU A 530 -8.25 22.35 12.09
CA LEU A 530 -7.05 21.68 12.61
C LEU A 530 -6.20 21.07 11.49
N LEU A 531 -6.86 20.48 10.50
CA LEU A 531 -6.20 19.87 9.34
C LEU A 531 -5.56 20.94 8.45
N LEU A 532 -6.29 22.00 8.10
CA LEU A 532 -5.79 23.11 7.29
C LEU A 532 -4.66 23.87 7.98
N ALA A 533 -4.78 24.11 9.30
CA ALA A 533 -3.72 24.74 10.08
C ALA A 533 -2.45 23.87 10.11
N GLY A 534 -2.59 22.57 10.32
CA GLY A 534 -1.47 21.62 10.31
C GLY A 534 -0.78 21.51 8.95
N LEU A 535 -1.55 21.47 7.86
CA LEU A 535 -1.00 21.47 6.49
C LEU A 535 -0.36 22.81 6.11
N GLY A 536 -0.97 23.93 6.50
CA GLY A 536 -0.43 25.27 6.30
C GLY A 536 0.93 25.42 6.97
N MET A 537 1.03 25.02 8.25
CA MET A 537 2.30 25.03 8.97
C MET A 537 3.35 24.10 8.35
N LEU A 538 2.97 22.90 7.90
CA LEU A 538 3.90 21.99 7.18
C LEU A 538 4.39 22.57 5.86
N SER A 539 3.56 23.37 5.18
CA SER A 539 3.93 24.02 3.91
C SER A 539 4.90 25.17 4.10
N TRP A 540 4.96 25.76 5.30
CA TRP A 540 5.85 26.86 5.67
C TRP A 540 7.19 26.38 6.24
N ILE A 541 7.25 25.14 6.74
CA ILE A 541 8.48 24.53 7.24
C ILE A 541 9.31 24.05 6.05
N ASP A 542 10.55 24.54 5.93
CA ASP A 542 11.50 24.04 4.94
C ASP A 542 11.70 22.53 5.09
N GLN A 543 11.60 21.82 3.97
CA GLN A 543 11.88 20.39 3.90
C GLN A 543 13.36 20.15 4.18
N ASP A 544 13.67 19.04 4.86
CA ASP A 544 15.05 18.67 5.17
C ASP A 544 15.73 18.13 3.90
N ASP A 545 16.07 19.01 2.96
CA ASP A 545 16.69 18.68 1.67
C ASP A 545 18.13 18.12 1.84
N GLY A 546 18.73 18.29 3.03
CA GLY A 546 20.13 17.97 3.32
C GLY A 546 20.49 16.47 3.33
N ARG A 547 19.52 15.55 3.29
CA ARG A 547 19.77 14.10 3.23
C ARG A 547 19.48 13.45 1.87
N HIS A 548 19.25 14.24 0.80
CA HIS A 548 18.95 13.74 -0.55
C HIS A 548 20.07 12.97 -1.28
N SER A 549 21.24 12.77 -0.66
CA SER A 549 22.33 11.94 -1.22
C SER A 549 22.27 10.49 -0.73
N PHE A 550 21.12 9.83 -0.90
CA PHE A 550 21.02 8.37 -0.78
C PHE A 550 20.91 7.76 -2.18
N GLY A 551 22.04 7.23 -2.68
CA GLY A 551 22.10 6.24 -3.76
C GLY A 551 21.72 6.72 -5.16
N HIS A 552 22.74 7.05 -5.97
CA HIS A 552 22.74 7.17 -7.44
C HIS A 552 21.43 7.53 -8.17
N SER A 553 21.34 8.81 -8.57
CA SER A 553 20.80 9.41 -9.82
C SER A 553 19.88 8.58 -10.74
N GLY A 554 18.83 7.93 -10.22
CA GLY A 554 17.86 7.17 -11.02
C GLY A 554 16.39 7.53 -10.80
N GLY A 555 16.01 7.97 -9.59
CA GLY A 555 14.61 8.25 -9.22
C GLY A 555 14.21 9.73 -9.29
N THR A 556 15.16 10.63 -9.50
CA THR A 556 14.98 12.09 -9.36
C THR A 556 14.17 12.73 -10.48
N LEU A 557 14.06 12.12 -11.67
CA LEU A 557 13.38 12.74 -12.81
C LEU A 557 11.85 12.78 -12.69
N ALA A 558 11.21 11.76 -12.12
CA ALA A 558 9.74 11.70 -12.06
C ALA A 558 9.15 12.66 -11.00
N SER A 559 9.78 12.75 -9.83
CA SER A 559 9.33 13.64 -8.76
C SER A 559 9.67 15.10 -9.03
N GLN A 560 10.84 15.41 -9.61
CA GLN A 560 11.22 16.80 -9.92
C GLN A 560 10.41 17.38 -11.07
N HIS A 561 10.07 16.61 -12.12
CA HIS A 561 9.19 17.11 -13.19
C HIS A 561 7.78 17.41 -12.70
N PHE A 562 7.24 16.62 -11.77
CA PHE A 562 5.90 16.85 -11.22
C PHE A 562 5.90 18.05 -10.26
N HIS A 563 6.93 18.19 -9.42
CA HIS A 563 7.06 19.33 -8.50
C HIS A 563 7.34 20.65 -9.25
N ALA A 564 8.14 20.62 -10.32
CA ALA A 564 8.33 21.77 -11.20
C ALA A 564 7.02 22.15 -11.90
N SER A 565 6.29 21.17 -12.46
CA SER A 565 5.02 21.42 -13.14
C SER A 565 3.90 21.95 -12.21
N LEU A 566 3.91 21.60 -10.92
CA LEU A 566 2.97 22.16 -9.94
C LEU A 566 3.37 23.58 -9.50
N ARG A 567 4.67 23.83 -9.25
CA ARG A 567 5.16 25.17 -8.86
C ARG A 567 4.94 26.19 -9.97
N THR A 568 5.12 25.82 -11.23
CA THR A 568 4.90 26.75 -12.36
C THR A 568 3.42 27.04 -12.62
N ARG A 569 2.49 26.15 -12.22
CA ARG A 569 1.05 26.37 -12.38
C ARG A 569 0.41 27.15 -11.22
N LEU A 570 0.91 26.99 -9.99
CA LEU A 570 0.45 27.75 -8.82
C LEU A 570 0.98 29.20 -8.75
N LEU A 571 2.00 29.55 -9.55
CA LEU A 571 2.50 30.92 -9.67
C LEU A 571 1.89 31.70 -10.85
N VAL A 572 0.99 31.09 -11.63
CA VAL A 572 0.35 31.69 -12.82
C VAL A 572 -1.18 31.77 -12.70
N THR A 573 -1.75 31.40 -11.56
CA THR A 573 -3.16 31.65 -11.17
C THR A 573 -3.16 32.28 -9.80
#